data_AF-H8GZX7-F1
#
_entry.id   AF-H8GZX7-F1
#
_cell.length_a   1.000
_cell.length_b   1.000
_cell.length_c   1.000
_cell.angle_alpha   90.00
_cell.angle_beta   90.00
_cell.angle_gamma   90.00
#
_symmetry.space_group_name_H-M   'P 1'
#
loop_
_entity.id
_entity.type
_entity.pdbx_description
1 polymer ?
#
loop_
_entity_poly.entity_id
_entity_poly.type
_entity_poly.pdbx_seq_one_letter_code
_entity_poly.pdbx_strand_id
1 'polypeptide(L)'
;MVLMTDFVPALHPVVIGSLRNFFGRYLQAVRELGLDTSPAVQRGLPEFFLTLPTEEGSPPVILHGLLPAEDRYAPLKNKLDAQVKETGDERLRVILHPAAQRDALYQTFAQGGVTRYLHPDAMRALAELRLTWDGYGLLSGVLGWTHALAFLLGVLVLWGIDGFVVSLLAMLVWAAVVGLSYFVFSRLLVVPALQRRLAARRRAACARILADCQEVGRRPLSPRMAAELPAPVMDALSRLPGERPQAQDVLQRGEWWRAELWDLAHEAARGLAKVPESGPDFAARTRGTAALVGRIVQVFELDAASPGVVSPETAWRLDEAYTQVEAQAASLGYAAPLRPRSASPLPQAPFLTPVQPGPALTDPIPKEPHHD
;
A
#
# COMPACT_ATOMS: atom_id res chain seq x y z
N MET A 1 18.14 -9.20 23.74
CA MET A 1 18.08 -8.28 22.60
C MET A 1 16.88 -8.69 21.75
N VAL A 2 15.72 -8.06 21.99
CA VAL A 2 14.50 -8.35 21.21
C VAL A 2 14.59 -7.48 19.97
N LEU A 3 14.78 -8.10 18.80
CA LEU A 3 14.56 -7.43 17.53
C LEU A 3 13.13 -6.87 17.57
N MET A 4 12.98 -5.54 17.57
CA MET A 4 11.72 -4.91 17.24
C MET A 4 11.46 -5.21 15.76
N THR A 5 10.98 -6.42 15.47
CA THR A 5 10.35 -6.71 14.19
C THR A 5 9.16 -5.78 14.08
N ASP A 6 9.13 -4.96 13.04
CA ASP A 6 8.03 -4.08 12.66
C ASP A 6 6.68 -4.75 12.90
N PHE A 7 6.06 -4.47 14.04
CA PHE A 7 4.79 -5.05 14.39
C PHE A 7 3.73 -4.29 13.62
N VAL A 8 3.44 -4.75 12.40
CA VAL A 8 2.20 -4.38 11.72
C VAL A 8 1.08 -5.17 12.43
N PRO A 9 0.18 -4.51 13.19
CA PRO A 9 -0.90 -5.20 13.88
C PRO A 9 -1.71 -6.05 12.89
N ALA A 10 -2.03 -7.27 13.29
CA ALA A 10 -2.65 -8.22 12.38
C ALA A 10 -4.08 -7.77 12.01
N LEU A 11 -4.23 -7.27 10.78
CA LEU A 11 -5.51 -6.80 10.27
C LEU A 11 -6.53 -7.93 10.14
N HIS A 12 -7.80 -7.57 10.38
CA HIS A 12 -8.90 -8.50 10.19
C HIS A 12 -9.04 -8.88 8.69
N PRO A 13 -9.32 -10.15 8.33
CA PRO A 13 -9.43 -10.60 6.94
C PRO A 13 -10.45 -9.84 6.09
N VAL A 14 -11.52 -9.35 6.72
CA VAL A 14 -12.53 -8.51 6.10
C VAL A 14 -11.97 -7.12 5.78
N VAL A 15 -11.25 -6.49 6.71
CA VAL A 15 -10.59 -5.19 6.46
C VAL A 15 -9.61 -5.29 5.29
N ILE A 16 -8.81 -6.35 5.22
CA ILE A 16 -7.91 -6.61 4.08
C ILE A 16 -8.72 -6.69 2.78
N GLY A 17 -9.89 -7.35 2.80
CA GLY A 17 -10.78 -7.43 1.65
C GLY A 17 -11.38 -6.09 1.25
N SER A 18 -11.82 -5.29 2.23
CA SER A 18 -12.35 -3.96 2.02
C SER A 18 -11.30 -3.00 1.45
N LEU A 19 -10.06 -3.03 1.97
CA LEU A 19 -8.94 -2.25 1.44
C LEU A 19 -8.62 -2.63 -0.01
N ARG A 20 -8.53 -3.93 -0.33
CA ARG A 20 -8.33 -4.39 -1.72
C ARG A 20 -9.41 -3.84 -2.64
N ASN A 21 -10.69 -4.04 -2.29
CA ASN A 21 -11.80 -3.61 -3.12
C ASN A 21 -11.83 -2.08 -3.26
N PHE A 22 -11.50 -1.38 -2.19
CA PHE A 22 -11.42 0.08 -2.18
C PHE A 22 -10.38 0.57 -3.20
N PHE A 23 -9.13 0.07 -3.11
CA PHE A 23 -8.07 0.50 -4.03
C PHE A 23 -8.28 -0.01 -5.46
N GLY A 24 -8.88 -1.18 -5.64
CA GLY A 24 -9.26 -1.68 -6.97
C GLY A 24 -10.22 -0.74 -7.69
N ARG A 25 -11.29 -0.31 -6.99
CA ARG A 25 -12.27 0.64 -7.52
C ARG A 25 -11.70 2.04 -7.71
N TYR A 26 -10.87 2.52 -6.78
CA TYR A 26 -10.17 3.80 -6.91
C TYR A 26 -9.28 3.84 -8.16
N LEU A 27 -8.39 2.86 -8.32
CA LEU A 27 -7.48 2.78 -9.48
C LEU A 27 -8.24 2.55 -10.80
N GLN A 28 -9.39 1.88 -10.76
CA GLN A 28 -10.28 1.79 -11.91
C GLN A 28 -10.92 3.15 -12.24
N ALA A 29 -11.44 3.88 -11.24
CA ALA A 29 -12.04 5.19 -11.43
C ALA A 29 -11.04 6.21 -11.99
N VAL A 30 -9.79 6.18 -11.53
CA VAL A 30 -8.70 7.03 -12.07
C VAL A 30 -8.50 6.78 -13.56
N ARG A 31 -8.46 5.50 -13.98
CA ARG A 31 -8.33 5.09 -15.39
C ARG A 31 -9.54 5.49 -16.23
N GLU A 32 -10.75 5.21 -15.75
CA GLU A 32 -12.00 5.57 -16.43
C GLU A 32 -12.14 7.07 -16.68
N LEU A 33 -11.64 7.89 -15.76
CA LEU A 33 -11.67 9.35 -15.85
C LEU A 33 -10.45 9.93 -16.59
N GLY A 34 -9.53 9.09 -17.07
CA GLY A 34 -8.31 9.54 -17.76
C GLY A 34 -7.36 10.36 -16.89
N LEU A 35 -7.40 10.16 -15.57
CA LEU A 35 -6.60 10.94 -14.62
C LEU A 35 -5.17 10.39 -14.43
N ASP A 36 -4.83 9.31 -15.11
CA ASP A 36 -3.49 8.72 -15.20
C ASP A 36 -2.77 9.06 -16.52
N THR A 37 -3.31 9.97 -17.33
CA THR A 37 -2.79 10.26 -18.68
C THR A 37 -1.54 11.13 -18.71
N SER A 38 -1.26 11.91 -17.66
CA SER A 38 -0.05 12.73 -17.58
C SER A 38 0.39 12.98 -16.13
N PRO A 39 1.71 13.19 -15.89
CA PRO A 39 2.20 13.54 -14.56
C PRO A 39 1.49 14.76 -13.97
N ALA A 40 1.20 15.78 -14.78
CA ALA A 40 0.51 17.01 -14.35
C ALA A 40 -0.90 16.77 -13.78
N VAL A 41 -1.61 15.75 -14.28
CA VAL A 41 -2.93 15.34 -13.77
C VAL A 41 -2.79 14.38 -12.59
N GLN A 42 -1.75 13.54 -12.58
CA GLN A 42 -1.47 12.62 -11.47
C GLN A 42 -1.05 13.35 -10.19
N ARG A 43 -0.45 14.56 -10.29
CA ARG A 43 -0.08 15.39 -9.12
C ARG A 43 -1.24 15.73 -8.20
N GLY A 44 -2.41 15.95 -8.79
CA GLY A 44 -3.61 16.30 -8.06
C GLY A 44 -4.46 15.09 -7.68
N LEU A 45 -3.94 13.86 -7.76
CA LEU A 45 -4.68 12.70 -7.25
C LEU A 45 -4.65 12.64 -5.72
N PRO A 46 -5.66 12.02 -5.08
CA PRO A 46 -5.69 11.90 -3.62
C PRO A 46 -4.53 11.10 -3.03
N GLU A 47 -4.01 11.58 -1.90
CA GLU A 47 -3.05 10.85 -1.06
C GLU A 47 -3.79 9.99 -0.02
N PHE A 48 -3.30 8.77 0.25
CA PHE A 48 -3.94 7.85 1.19
C PHE A 48 -3.04 7.46 2.36
N PHE A 49 -3.61 7.46 3.57
CA PHE A 49 -2.94 7.13 4.81
C PHE A 49 -3.77 6.13 5.61
N LEU A 50 -3.14 5.09 6.14
CA LEU A 50 -3.77 4.03 6.91
C LEU A 50 -3.34 4.10 8.37
N THR A 51 -4.23 4.55 9.25
CA THR A 51 -4.03 4.54 10.69
C THR A 51 -4.42 3.17 11.24
N LEU A 52 -3.44 2.49 11.80
CA LEU A 52 -3.58 1.17 12.40
C LEU A 52 -3.86 1.30 13.90
N PRO A 53 -4.73 0.44 14.46
CA PRO A 53 -4.96 0.42 15.89
C PRO A 53 -3.70 -0.06 16.62
N THR A 54 -3.47 0.47 17.82
CA THR A 54 -2.34 0.08 18.67
C THR A 54 -2.47 -1.33 19.22
N GLU A 55 -3.70 -1.88 19.24
CA GLU A 55 -3.99 -3.24 19.71
C GLU A 55 -4.60 -4.11 18.60
N GLU A 56 -4.17 -5.37 18.55
CA GLU A 56 -4.68 -6.34 17.59
C GLU A 56 -6.18 -6.61 17.84
N GLY A 57 -7.03 -6.25 16.88
CA GLY A 57 -8.47 -6.51 16.95
C GLY A 57 -9.31 -5.38 17.54
N SER A 58 -8.70 -4.23 17.89
CA SER A 58 -9.41 -3.02 18.32
C SER A 58 -9.79 -2.17 17.10
N PRO A 59 -11.06 -2.16 16.64
CA PRO A 59 -11.50 -1.28 15.57
C PRO A 59 -11.59 0.20 16.01
N PRO A 60 -11.62 1.16 15.07
CA PRO A 60 -11.52 0.96 13.62
C PRO A 60 -10.10 1.22 13.09
N VAL A 61 -9.71 0.45 12.06
CA VAL A 61 -8.65 0.87 11.13
C VAL A 61 -9.17 2.06 10.35
N ILE A 62 -8.40 3.13 10.22
CA ILE A 62 -8.86 4.35 9.55
C ILE A 62 -8.06 4.59 8.27
N LEU A 63 -8.74 4.65 7.14
CA LEU A 63 -8.18 5.08 5.86
C LEU A 63 -8.51 6.55 5.63
N HIS A 64 -7.50 7.41 5.70
CA HIS A 64 -7.61 8.82 5.39
C HIS A 64 -7.27 9.06 3.92
N GLY A 65 -8.14 9.74 3.18
CA GLY A 65 -7.89 10.20 1.81
C GLY A 65 -7.83 11.72 1.77
N LEU A 66 -6.69 12.31 1.42
CA LEU A 66 -6.55 13.75 1.23
C LEU A 66 -6.92 14.10 -0.21
N LEU A 67 -8.06 14.75 -0.39
CA LEU A 67 -8.60 15.13 -1.69
C LEU A 67 -7.92 16.39 -2.22
N PRO A 68 -7.71 16.48 -3.54
CA PRO A 68 -7.24 17.71 -4.19
C PRO A 68 -8.26 18.84 -4.07
N ALA A 69 -7.77 20.08 -4.11
CA ALA A 69 -8.61 21.28 -4.09
C ALA A 69 -9.27 21.59 -5.44
N GLU A 70 -8.79 21.01 -6.54
CA GLU A 70 -9.20 21.42 -7.88
C GLU A 70 -10.50 20.76 -8.36
N ASP A 71 -11.40 21.55 -8.94
CA ASP A 71 -12.72 21.13 -9.41
C ASP A 71 -12.67 20.02 -10.48
N ARG A 72 -11.59 19.92 -11.26
CA ARG A 72 -11.42 18.87 -12.26
C ARG A 72 -11.46 17.45 -11.67
N TYR A 73 -11.24 17.30 -10.37
CA TYR A 73 -11.32 16.02 -9.67
C TYR A 73 -12.69 15.75 -9.02
N ALA A 74 -13.68 16.64 -9.19
CA ALA A 74 -15.03 16.44 -8.65
C ALA A 74 -15.69 15.10 -9.05
N PRO A 75 -15.55 14.60 -10.31
CA PRO A 75 -16.08 13.27 -10.66
C PRO A 75 -15.42 12.13 -9.87
N LEU A 76 -14.11 12.21 -9.63
CA LEU A 76 -13.38 11.24 -8.82
C LEU A 76 -13.83 11.32 -7.35
N LYS A 77 -13.96 12.54 -6.82
CA LYS A 77 -14.50 12.76 -5.47
C LYS A 77 -15.88 12.14 -5.30
N ASN A 78 -16.79 12.33 -6.26
CA ASN A 78 -18.14 11.74 -6.20
C ASN A 78 -18.11 10.20 -6.17
N LYS A 79 -17.24 9.58 -6.98
CA LYS A 79 -17.02 8.12 -6.95
C LYS A 79 -16.45 7.66 -5.61
N LEU A 80 -15.50 8.41 -5.03
CA LEU A 80 -14.94 8.13 -3.72
C LEU A 80 -15.99 8.29 -2.61
N ASP A 81 -16.79 9.34 -2.62
CA ASP A 81 -17.87 9.56 -1.65
C ASP A 81 -18.91 8.43 -1.69
N ALA A 82 -19.28 7.96 -2.89
CA ALA A 82 -20.16 6.80 -3.04
C ALA A 82 -19.51 5.53 -2.46
N GLN A 83 -18.23 5.31 -2.76
CA GLN A 83 -17.48 4.17 -2.25
C GLN A 83 -17.32 4.20 -0.73
N VAL A 84 -17.13 5.38 -0.11
CA VAL A 84 -17.09 5.52 1.35
C VAL A 84 -18.41 5.11 1.99
N LYS A 85 -19.54 5.50 1.40
CA LYS A 85 -20.88 5.07 1.86
C LYS A 85 -21.07 3.56 1.77
N GLU A 86 -20.56 2.93 0.70
CA GLU A 86 -20.63 1.48 0.51
C GLU A 86 -19.65 0.70 1.40
N THR A 87 -18.51 1.29 1.75
CA THR A 87 -17.45 0.65 2.56
C THR A 87 -17.78 0.68 4.07
N GLY A 88 -19.00 1.06 4.47
CA GLY A 88 -19.46 1.15 5.85
C GLY A 88 -19.36 -0.16 6.63
N ASP A 89 -18.15 -0.49 7.07
CA ASP A 89 -17.79 -1.59 7.96
C ASP A 89 -17.28 -0.96 9.25
N GLU A 90 -17.82 -1.38 10.40
CA GLU A 90 -17.38 -0.94 11.73
C GLU A 90 -15.87 -1.11 11.95
N ARG A 91 -15.21 -1.95 11.14
CA ARG A 91 -13.79 -2.30 11.24
C ARG A 91 -12.88 -1.46 10.35
N LEU A 92 -13.39 -0.87 9.26
CA LEU A 92 -12.65 0.02 8.37
C LEU A 92 -13.44 1.32 8.18
N ARG A 93 -12.95 2.39 8.79
CA ARG A 93 -13.50 3.73 8.59
C ARG A 93 -12.72 4.44 7.49
N VAL A 94 -13.39 4.92 6.46
CA VAL A 94 -12.77 5.78 5.45
C VAL A 94 -13.18 7.23 5.70
N ILE A 95 -12.21 8.14 5.75
CA ILE A 95 -12.44 9.57 5.96
C ILE A 95 -11.75 10.33 4.83
N LEU A 96 -12.51 11.16 4.10
CA LEU A 96 -11.97 12.02 3.06
C LEU A 96 -11.80 13.44 3.61
N HIS A 97 -10.60 13.97 3.47
CA HIS A 97 -10.20 15.28 3.95
C HIS A 97 -9.99 16.23 2.77
N PRO A 98 -10.40 17.51 2.85
CA PRO A 98 -10.02 18.51 1.85
C PRO A 98 -8.52 18.82 1.95
N ALA A 99 -7.92 19.25 0.84
CA ALA A 99 -6.50 19.64 0.77
C ALA A 99 -6.07 20.64 1.85
N ALA A 100 -6.95 21.58 2.22
CA ALA A 100 -6.69 22.58 3.26
C ALA A 100 -6.46 21.97 4.67
N GLN A 101 -6.87 20.72 4.90
CA GLN A 101 -6.64 20.02 6.16
C GLN A 101 -5.33 19.24 6.19
N ARG A 102 -4.50 19.30 5.13
CA ARG A 102 -3.25 18.54 5.04
C ARG A 102 -2.39 18.71 6.29
N ASP A 103 -2.05 19.93 6.66
CA ASP A 103 -1.15 20.17 7.81
C ASP A 103 -1.75 19.69 9.14
N ALA A 104 -3.04 19.95 9.34
CA ALA A 104 -3.77 19.48 10.53
C ALA A 104 -3.82 17.95 10.62
N LEU A 105 -3.99 17.28 9.48
CA LEU A 105 -4.01 15.82 9.39
C LEU A 105 -2.65 15.21 9.78
N TYR A 106 -1.55 15.77 9.26
CA TYR A 106 -0.21 15.35 9.62
C TYR A 106 0.10 15.58 11.11
N GLN A 107 -0.35 16.69 11.69
CA GLN A 107 -0.24 16.93 13.14
C GLN A 107 -1.04 15.89 13.95
N THR A 108 -2.22 15.49 13.47
CA THR A 108 -3.08 14.48 14.10
C THR A 108 -2.43 13.10 14.07
N PHE A 109 -1.85 12.70 12.93
CA PHE A 109 -1.08 11.44 12.82
C PHE A 109 0.07 11.40 13.82
N ALA A 110 0.69 12.55 14.08
CA ALA A 110 1.79 12.65 15.03
C ALA A 110 1.38 12.43 16.50
N GLN A 111 0.09 12.60 16.81
CA GLN A 111 -0.48 12.42 18.15
C GLN A 111 -1.22 11.08 18.31
N GLY A 112 -1.56 10.40 17.21
CA GLY A 112 -2.34 9.15 17.16
C GLY A 112 -1.51 7.86 17.11
N GLY A 113 -2.19 6.75 16.78
CA GLY A 113 -1.58 5.41 16.57
C GLY A 113 -0.67 5.35 15.33
N VAL A 114 -0.17 4.16 15.00
CA VAL A 114 0.76 3.97 13.86
C VAL A 114 0.03 4.25 12.55
N THR A 115 0.35 5.38 11.89
CA THR A 115 -0.19 5.73 10.59
C THR A 115 0.81 5.43 9.49
N ARG A 116 0.40 4.69 8.46
CA ARG A 116 1.22 4.32 7.31
C ARG A 116 0.74 5.06 6.06
N TYR A 117 1.64 5.69 5.30
CA TYR A 117 1.27 6.24 3.99
C TYR A 117 1.24 5.11 2.97
N LEU A 118 0.18 5.06 2.17
CA LEU A 118 0.01 4.03 1.15
C LEU A 118 0.54 4.55 -0.18
N HIS A 119 1.83 4.27 -0.43
CA HIS A 119 2.45 4.57 -1.72
C HIS A 119 1.71 3.85 -2.87
N PRO A 120 1.87 4.30 -4.12
CA PRO A 120 1.18 3.72 -5.28
C PRO A 120 1.35 2.23 -5.47
N ASP A 121 2.56 1.72 -5.26
CA ASP A 121 2.82 0.29 -5.37
C ASP A 121 2.11 -0.49 -4.27
N ALA A 122 1.98 0.08 -3.06
CA ALA A 122 1.19 -0.51 -2.00
C ALA A 122 -0.31 -0.51 -2.34
N MET A 123 -0.83 0.59 -2.89
CA MET A 123 -2.22 0.67 -3.35
C MET A 123 -2.51 -0.37 -4.45
N ARG A 124 -1.62 -0.51 -5.44
CA ARG A 124 -1.71 -1.53 -6.51
C ARG A 124 -1.61 -2.94 -5.94
N ALA A 125 -0.61 -3.21 -5.11
CA ALA A 125 -0.42 -4.52 -4.48
C ALA A 125 -1.63 -4.90 -3.60
N LEU A 126 -2.20 -3.95 -2.85
CA LEU A 126 -3.43 -4.14 -2.09
C LEU A 126 -4.60 -4.47 -3.02
N ALA A 127 -4.79 -3.74 -4.12
CA ALA A 127 -5.85 -3.98 -5.10
C ALA A 127 -5.74 -5.37 -5.77
N GLU A 128 -4.52 -5.85 -5.98
CA GLU A 128 -4.22 -7.13 -6.64
C GLU A 128 -4.17 -8.33 -5.67
N LEU A 129 -4.36 -8.11 -4.36
CA LEU A 129 -4.38 -9.18 -3.37
C LEU A 129 -5.36 -10.29 -3.76
N ARG A 130 -4.87 -11.52 -3.86
CA ARG A 130 -5.67 -12.71 -4.19
C ARG A 130 -6.41 -13.21 -2.95
N LEU A 131 -7.65 -12.77 -2.76
CA LEU A 131 -8.47 -13.17 -1.61
C LEU A 131 -9.13 -14.55 -1.79
N THR A 132 -9.38 -15.00 -3.01
CA THR A 132 -10.16 -16.23 -3.27
C THR A 132 -9.36 -17.53 -3.12
N TRP A 133 -8.04 -17.44 -2.88
CA TRP A 133 -7.12 -18.58 -2.87
C TRP A 133 -6.62 -18.96 -1.47
N ASP A 134 -7.15 -18.32 -0.42
CA ASP A 134 -6.90 -18.73 0.96
C ASP A 134 -8.13 -19.38 1.60
N GLY A 135 -7.90 -20.13 2.68
CA GLY A 135 -8.94 -20.93 3.33
C GLY A 135 -10.13 -20.09 3.80
N TYR A 136 -9.91 -18.82 4.13
CA TYR A 136 -10.97 -17.91 4.54
C TYR A 136 -11.85 -17.51 3.35
N GLY A 137 -11.25 -17.10 2.24
CA GLY A 137 -11.98 -16.71 1.03
C GLY A 137 -12.67 -17.89 0.35
N LEU A 138 -12.05 -19.07 0.36
CA LEU A 138 -12.69 -20.31 -0.10
C LEU A 138 -13.89 -20.66 0.76
N LEU A 139 -13.75 -20.68 2.09
CA LEU A 139 -14.86 -21.04 2.97
C LEU A 139 -15.99 -20.01 2.90
N SER A 140 -15.68 -18.71 2.90
CA SER A 140 -16.72 -17.67 2.79
C SER A 140 -17.40 -17.67 1.41
N GLY A 141 -16.64 -17.88 0.33
CA GLY A 141 -17.15 -17.96 -1.03
C GLY A 141 -17.99 -19.21 -1.27
N VAL A 142 -17.49 -20.39 -0.90
CA VAL A 142 -18.21 -21.65 -0.99
C VAL A 142 -19.47 -21.61 -0.13
N LEU A 143 -19.40 -21.05 1.09
CA LEU A 143 -20.57 -20.91 1.94
C LEU A 143 -21.65 -20.05 1.26
N GLY A 144 -21.29 -18.89 0.69
CA GLY A 144 -22.24 -18.05 -0.05
C GLY A 144 -22.85 -18.77 -1.27
N TRP A 145 -22.02 -19.36 -2.13
CA TRP A 145 -22.47 -20.02 -3.35
C TRP A 145 -23.32 -21.27 -3.09
N THR A 146 -22.91 -22.12 -2.15
CA THR A 146 -23.66 -23.33 -1.80
C THR A 146 -25.03 -23.01 -1.23
N HIS A 147 -25.15 -21.96 -0.42
CA HIS A 147 -26.44 -21.55 0.15
C HIS A 147 -27.33 -20.86 -0.87
N ALA A 148 -26.77 -20.05 -1.78
CA ALA A 148 -27.52 -19.48 -2.90
C ALA A 148 -28.04 -20.58 -3.85
N LEU A 149 -27.20 -21.56 -4.18
CA LEU A 149 -27.59 -22.70 -5.02
C LEU A 149 -28.61 -23.59 -4.33
N ALA A 150 -28.41 -23.90 -3.04
CA ALA A 150 -29.37 -24.67 -2.25
C ALA A 150 -30.73 -23.96 -2.17
N PHE A 151 -30.74 -22.64 -1.97
CA PHE A 151 -31.96 -21.86 -2.00
C PHE A 151 -32.66 -21.95 -3.37
N LEU A 152 -31.94 -21.71 -4.47
CA LEU A 152 -32.46 -21.81 -5.84
C LEU A 152 -33.02 -23.20 -6.17
N LEU A 153 -32.29 -24.26 -5.82
CA LEU A 153 -32.73 -25.64 -6.03
C LEU A 153 -34.00 -25.95 -5.22
N GLY A 154 -34.07 -25.46 -3.98
CA GLY A 154 -35.29 -25.60 -3.17
C GLY A 154 -36.49 -24.92 -3.83
N VAL A 155 -36.32 -23.69 -4.33
CA VAL A 155 -37.38 -22.97 -5.05
C VAL A 155 -37.83 -23.75 -6.29
N LEU A 156 -36.90 -24.31 -7.08
CA LEU A 156 -37.20 -25.09 -8.29
C LEU A 156 -37.94 -26.40 -7.97
N VAL A 157 -37.50 -27.15 -6.97
CA VAL A 157 -38.15 -28.41 -6.55
C VAL A 157 -39.57 -28.15 -6.06
N LEU A 158 -39.78 -27.06 -5.32
CA LEU A 158 -41.09 -26.68 -4.78
C LEU A 158 -42.06 -26.14 -5.84
N TRP A 159 -41.54 -25.67 -6.97
CA TRP A 159 -42.36 -25.22 -8.10
C TRP A 159 -43.08 -26.37 -8.81
N GLY A 160 -42.58 -27.61 -8.66
CA GLY A 160 -43.19 -28.82 -9.22
C GLY A 160 -44.18 -29.54 -8.30
N ILE A 161 -44.48 -29.01 -7.11
CA ILE A 161 -45.41 -29.62 -6.14
C ILE A 161 -46.78 -28.98 -6.28
N ASP A 162 -47.78 -29.80 -6.60
CA ASP A 162 -49.18 -29.39 -6.61
C ASP A 162 -49.71 -29.20 -5.17
N GLY A 163 -50.17 -27.98 -4.87
CA GLY A 163 -50.81 -27.64 -3.60
C GLY A 163 -50.11 -26.52 -2.82
N PHE A 164 -50.70 -25.32 -2.85
CA PHE A 164 -50.13 -24.09 -2.26
C PHE A 164 -49.68 -24.22 -0.80
N VAL A 165 -50.50 -24.85 0.06
CA VAL A 165 -50.21 -24.96 1.51
C VAL A 165 -49.03 -25.89 1.79
N VAL A 166 -48.94 -27.01 1.06
CA VAL A 166 -47.87 -27.99 1.22
C VAL A 166 -46.55 -27.42 0.70
N SER A 167 -46.59 -26.76 -0.46
CA SER A 167 -45.42 -26.08 -1.04
C SER A 167 -44.92 -24.93 -0.15
N LEU A 168 -45.83 -24.17 0.48
CA LEU A 168 -45.45 -23.10 1.42
C LEU A 168 -44.78 -23.64 2.69
N LEU A 169 -45.34 -24.70 3.31
CA LEU A 169 -44.75 -25.32 4.50
C LEU A 169 -43.37 -25.91 4.20
N ALA A 170 -43.23 -26.60 3.06
CA ALA A 170 -41.95 -27.15 2.63
C ALA A 170 -40.92 -26.06 2.31
N MET A 171 -41.34 -24.92 1.74
CA MET A 171 -40.49 -23.74 1.55
C MET A 171 -39.98 -23.18 2.87
N LEU A 172 -40.84 -23.06 3.88
CA LEU A 172 -40.46 -22.55 5.20
C LEU A 172 -39.46 -23.47 5.90
N VAL A 173 -39.67 -24.79 5.86
CA VAL A 173 -38.73 -25.77 6.43
C VAL A 173 -37.40 -25.73 5.67
N TRP A 174 -37.41 -25.68 4.34
CA TRP A 174 -36.19 -25.57 3.54
C TRP A 174 -35.41 -24.30 3.84
N ALA A 175 -36.09 -23.15 3.87
CA ALA A 175 -35.49 -21.87 4.21
C ALA A 175 -34.92 -21.88 5.63
N ALA A 176 -35.60 -22.51 6.59
CA ALA A 176 -35.10 -22.66 7.95
C ALA A 176 -33.84 -23.54 8.01
N VAL A 177 -33.79 -24.66 7.27
CA VAL A 177 -32.62 -25.54 7.22
C VAL A 177 -31.43 -24.82 6.58
N VAL A 178 -31.62 -24.18 5.43
CA VAL A 178 -30.56 -23.40 4.75
C VAL A 178 -30.11 -22.22 5.60
N GLY A 179 -31.05 -21.52 6.26
CA GLY A 179 -30.74 -20.42 7.16
C GLY A 179 -29.94 -20.88 8.39
N LEU A 180 -30.33 -22.00 9.00
CA LEU A 180 -29.64 -22.56 10.16
C LEU A 180 -28.26 -23.09 9.80
N SER A 181 -28.10 -23.77 8.67
CA SER A 181 -26.78 -24.21 8.20
C SER A 181 -25.87 -23.00 7.95
N TYR A 182 -26.38 -21.97 7.28
CA TYR A 182 -25.63 -20.74 7.04
C TYR A 182 -25.18 -20.09 8.35
N PHE A 183 -26.08 -20.01 9.33
CA PHE A 183 -25.79 -19.47 10.65
C PHE A 183 -24.69 -20.26 11.38
N VAL A 184 -24.78 -21.59 11.40
CA VAL A 184 -23.79 -22.44 12.09
C VAL A 184 -22.41 -22.30 11.44
N PHE A 185 -22.33 -22.38 10.11
CA PHE A 185 -21.05 -22.28 9.41
C PHE A 185 -20.46 -20.85 9.42
N SER A 186 -21.30 -19.81 9.36
CA SER A 186 -20.83 -18.42 9.51
C SER A 186 -20.30 -18.16 10.93
N ARG A 187 -20.86 -18.78 11.97
CA ARG A 187 -20.32 -18.69 13.35
C ARG A 187 -18.91 -19.27 13.48
N LEU A 188 -18.58 -20.33 12.74
CA LEU A 188 -17.20 -20.85 12.70
C LEU A 188 -16.24 -19.80 12.12
N LEU A 189 -16.68 -19.02 11.12
CA LEU A 189 -15.89 -17.92 10.56
C LEU A 189 -15.73 -16.73 11.51
N VAL A 190 -16.41 -16.68 12.66
CA VAL A 190 -16.24 -15.63 13.69
C VAL A 190 -15.16 -16.00 14.72
N VAL A 191 -14.73 -17.27 14.79
CA VAL A 191 -13.73 -17.73 15.77
C VAL A 191 -12.34 -17.16 15.42
N PRO A 192 -11.73 -16.31 16.26
CA PRO A 192 -10.49 -15.60 15.90
C PRO A 192 -9.32 -16.51 15.55
N ALA A 193 -9.16 -17.63 16.25
CA ALA A 193 -8.10 -18.59 15.98
C ALA A 193 -8.26 -19.27 14.61
N LEU A 194 -9.50 -19.62 14.24
CA LEU A 194 -9.80 -20.22 12.95
C LEU A 194 -9.63 -19.20 11.82
N GLN A 195 -10.10 -17.97 12.01
CA GLN A 195 -9.87 -16.87 11.08
C GLN A 195 -8.38 -16.62 10.82
N ARG A 196 -7.55 -16.58 11.89
CA ARG A 196 -6.10 -16.37 11.79
C ARG A 196 -5.46 -17.44 10.92
N ARG A 197 -5.82 -18.71 11.13
CA ARG A 197 -5.31 -19.84 10.33
C ARG A 197 -5.78 -19.79 8.89
N LEU A 198 -7.09 -19.62 8.68
CA LEU A 198 -7.70 -19.61 7.34
C LEU A 198 -7.23 -18.43 6.48
N ALA A 199 -6.96 -17.28 7.09
CA ALA A 199 -6.50 -16.07 6.43
C ALA A 199 -4.99 -15.81 6.57
N ALA A 200 -4.20 -16.80 7.00
CA ALA A 200 -2.77 -16.61 7.30
C ALA A 200 -2.00 -16.06 6.08
N ARG A 201 -2.30 -16.59 4.89
CA ARG A 201 -1.67 -16.15 3.63
C ARG A 201 -1.99 -14.69 3.30
N ARG A 202 -3.26 -14.28 3.31
CA ARG A 202 -3.62 -12.87 3.02
C ARG A 202 -3.10 -11.91 4.07
N ARG A 203 -3.08 -12.31 5.35
CA ARG A 203 -2.54 -11.50 6.45
C ARG A 203 -1.04 -11.29 6.29
N ALA A 204 -0.29 -12.35 5.96
CA ALA A 204 1.13 -12.25 5.68
C ALA A 204 1.42 -11.38 4.46
N ALA A 205 0.65 -11.52 3.37
CA ALA A 205 0.81 -10.68 2.18
C ALA A 205 0.52 -9.20 2.47
N CYS A 206 -0.58 -8.91 3.17
CA CYS A 206 -0.94 -7.55 3.57
C CYS A 206 0.09 -6.95 4.53
N ALA A 207 0.57 -7.71 5.51
CA ALA A 207 1.60 -7.26 6.43
C ALA A 207 2.91 -6.89 5.70
N ARG A 208 3.32 -7.65 4.68
CA ARG A 208 4.48 -7.30 3.84
C ARG A 208 4.26 -5.99 3.10
N ILE A 209 3.10 -5.82 2.47
CA ILE A 209 2.77 -4.57 1.76
C ILE A 209 2.81 -3.36 2.71
N LEU A 210 2.28 -3.51 3.93
CA LEU A 210 2.26 -2.45 4.93
C LEU A 210 3.62 -2.22 5.62
N ALA A 211 4.45 -3.25 5.71
CA ALA A 211 5.83 -3.11 6.19
C ALA A 211 6.65 -2.25 5.21
N ASP A 212 6.39 -2.39 3.90
CA ASP A 212 7.00 -1.57 2.86
C ASP A 212 6.43 -0.14 2.81
N CYS A 213 5.39 0.16 3.59
CA CYS A 213 4.80 1.50 3.69
C CYS A 213 5.48 2.33 4.76
N GLN A 214 5.72 3.61 4.47
CA GLN A 214 6.32 4.53 5.41
C GLN A 214 5.37 4.87 6.56
N GLU A 215 5.90 4.96 7.79
CA GLU A 215 5.18 5.55 8.92
C GLU A 215 5.17 7.09 8.83
N VAL A 216 4.00 7.68 8.96
CA VAL A 216 3.67 9.10 8.71
C VAL A 216 3.23 9.76 9.99
N GLY A 217 3.37 11.08 10.06
CA GLY A 217 3.11 11.82 11.29
C GLY A 217 4.35 11.81 12.20
N ARG A 218 5.55 11.83 11.62
CA ARG A 218 6.76 12.01 12.41
C ARG A 218 6.67 13.38 13.06
N ARG A 219 6.49 13.42 14.40
CA ARG A 219 6.29 14.67 15.15
C ARG A 219 7.38 15.66 14.73
N PRO A 220 7.02 16.91 14.38
CA PRO A 220 8.02 17.95 14.15
C PRO A 220 8.92 18.00 15.38
N LEU A 221 10.20 18.23 15.14
CA LEU A 221 11.17 18.37 16.21
C LEU A 221 10.74 19.58 17.05
N SER A 222 10.21 19.33 18.25
CA SER A 222 9.69 20.42 19.08
C SER A 222 10.83 21.41 19.35
N PRO A 223 10.56 22.73 19.47
CA PRO A 223 11.61 23.72 19.71
C PRO A 223 12.50 23.38 20.92
N ARG A 224 11.90 22.74 21.94
CA ARG A 224 12.62 22.21 23.10
C ARG A 224 13.57 21.07 22.74
N MET A 225 13.10 20.07 22.00
CA MET A 225 13.96 18.97 21.53
C MET A 225 15.03 19.45 20.54
N ALA A 226 14.73 20.47 19.74
CA ALA A 226 15.69 21.10 18.83
C ALA A 226 16.81 21.82 19.59
N ALA A 227 16.47 22.50 20.68
CA ALA A 227 17.47 23.13 21.56
C ALA A 227 18.36 22.10 22.28
N GLU A 228 17.87 20.88 22.49
CA GLU A 228 18.60 19.77 23.09
C GLU A 228 19.46 18.99 22.06
N LEU A 229 19.39 19.33 20.77
CA LEU A 229 20.21 18.67 19.76
C LEU A 229 21.64 19.22 19.72
N PRO A 230 22.64 18.34 19.55
CA PRO A 230 24.01 18.77 19.28
C PRO A 230 24.11 19.62 18.02
N ALA A 231 24.93 20.68 18.06
CA ALA A 231 25.17 21.60 16.95
C ALA A 231 25.44 20.90 15.59
N PRO A 232 26.26 19.82 15.50
CA PRO A 232 26.50 19.15 14.23
C PRO A 232 25.25 18.55 13.56
N VAL A 233 24.24 18.17 14.34
CA VAL A 233 22.98 17.64 13.82
C VAL A 233 22.07 18.79 13.39
N MET A 234 22.00 19.86 14.18
CA MET A 234 21.23 21.06 13.83
C MET A 234 21.77 21.74 12.56
N ASP A 235 23.09 21.85 12.43
CA ASP A 235 23.76 22.43 11.25
C ASP A 235 23.54 21.61 9.97
N ALA A 236 23.30 20.30 10.11
CA ALA A 236 22.97 19.43 8.98
C ALA A 236 21.47 19.53 8.64
N LEU A 237 20.59 19.54 9.64
CA LEU A 237 19.14 19.69 9.43
C LEU A 237 18.78 21.03 8.78
N SER A 238 19.47 22.11 9.12
CA SER A 238 19.22 23.45 8.57
C SER A 238 19.52 23.57 7.08
N ARG A 239 20.25 22.61 6.50
CA ARG A 239 20.55 22.53 5.05
C ARG A 239 19.50 21.73 4.28
N LEU A 240 18.61 21.02 4.96
CA LEU A 240 17.48 20.37 4.31
C LEU A 240 16.40 21.40 3.94
N PRO A 241 15.53 21.07 2.98
CA PRO A 241 14.34 21.87 2.71
C PRO A 241 13.55 22.13 4.01
N GLY A 242 13.19 23.39 4.24
CA GLY A 242 12.43 23.79 5.44
C GLY A 242 11.04 23.17 5.52
N GLU A 243 10.49 22.74 4.38
CA GLU A 243 9.24 21.99 4.27
C GLU A 243 9.51 20.62 3.66
N ARG A 244 8.72 19.62 4.09
CA ARG A 244 8.78 18.27 3.54
C ARG A 244 8.46 18.30 2.04
N PRO A 245 9.37 17.82 1.17
CA PRO A 245 9.11 17.75 -0.27
C PRO A 245 7.87 16.91 -0.58
N GLN A 246 7.05 17.38 -1.52
CA GLN A 246 5.91 16.63 -2.04
C GLN A 246 6.33 15.88 -3.30
N ALA A 247 5.84 14.66 -3.48
CA ALA A 247 5.99 13.99 -4.76
C ALA A 247 5.23 14.77 -5.83
N GLN A 248 5.84 14.94 -6.99
CA GLN A 248 5.17 15.62 -8.09
C GLN A 248 4.12 14.68 -8.67
N ASP A 249 4.42 13.41 -8.87
CA ASP A 249 3.51 12.38 -9.35
C ASP A 249 3.10 11.44 -8.21
N VAL A 250 1.83 11.55 -7.80
CA VAL A 250 1.28 10.77 -6.70
C VAL A 250 1.22 9.28 -7.02
N LEU A 251 1.24 8.86 -8.29
CA LEU A 251 1.18 7.44 -8.72
C LEU A 251 2.57 6.83 -9.02
N GLN A 252 3.64 7.62 -8.99
CA GLN A 252 5.01 7.14 -9.18
C GLN A 252 5.79 7.06 -7.87
N ARG A 253 5.96 5.84 -7.36
CA ARG A 253 6.77 5.56 -6.14
C ARG A 253 8.16 6.22 -6.18
N GLY A 254 8.80 6.21 -7.36
CA GLY A 254 10.14 6.76 -7.57
C GLY A 254 10.26 8.28 -7.44
N GLU A 255 9.18 9.02 -7.18
CA GLU A 255 9.25 10.47 -6.89
C GLU A 255 9.10 10.81 -5.40
N TRP A 256 8.79 9.81 -4.56
CA TRP A 256 8.55 9.98 -3.12
C TRP A 256 9.81 9.95 -2.27
N TRP A 257 10.93 9.51 -2.84
CA TRP A 257 12.19 9.34 -2.12
C TRP A 257 12.63 10.60 -1.38
N ARG A 258 12.38 11.80 -1.94
CA ARG A 258 12.74 13.08 -1.30
C ARG A 258 12.01 13.26 0.02
N ALA A 259 10.71 12.99 0.00
CA ALA A 259 9.87 13.09 1.19
C ALA A 259 10.36 12.09 2.28
N GLU A 260 10.74 10.89 1.86
CA GLU A 260 11.23 9.85 2.77
C GLU A 260 12.60 10.15 3.37
N LEU A 261 13.53 10.67 2.57
CA LEU A 261 14.82 11.11 3.07
C LEU A 261 14.66 12.25 4.08
N TRP A 262 13.78 13.21 3.79
CA TRP A 262 13.45 14.30 4.71
C TRP A 262 12.90 13.76 6.03
N ASP A 263 11.96 12.81 5.95
CA ASP A 263 11.34 12.16 7.09
C ASP A 263 12.37 11.34 7.91
N LEU A 264 13.30 10.64 7.25
CA LEU A 264 14.36 9.85 7.88
C LEU A 264 15.31 10.74 8.69
N ALA A 265 15.72 11.88 8.13
CA ALA A 265 16.57 12.84 8.83
C ALA A 265 15.92 13.35 10.14
N HIS A 266 14.63 13.72 10.07
CA HIS A 266 13.88 14.22 11.22
C HIS A 266 13.62 13.13 12.28
N GLU A 267 13.39 11.88 11.86
CA GLU A 267 13.24 10.76 12.78
C GLU A 267 14.56 10.44 13.50
N ALA A 268 15.68 10.44 12.79
CA ALA A 268 16.99 10.21 13.36
C ALA A 268 17.35 11.27 14.42
N ALA A 269 17.12 12.54 14.08
CA ALA A 269 17.30 13.66 15.01
C ALA A 269 16.40 13.53 16.24
N ARG A 270 15.12 13.23 16.06
CA ARG A 270 14.20 13.02 17.18
C ARG A 270 14.60 11.81 18.05
N GLY A 271 15.13 10.76 17.44
CA GLY A 271 15.68 9.59 18.15
C GLY A 271 16.85 9.99 19.04
N LEU A 272 17.79 10.80 18.53
CA LEU A 272 18.92 11.33 19.29
C LEU A 272 18.48 12.22 20.46
N ALA A 273 17.52 13.11 20.25
CA ALA A 273 17.02 14.00 21.30
C ALA A 273 16.35 13.27 22.48
N LYS A 274 16.05 11.98 22.36
CA LYS A 274 15.56 11.13 23.47
C LYS A 274 16.69 10.44 24.24
N VAL A 275 17.93 10.52 23.76
CA VAL A 275 19.09 9.90 24.37
C VAL A 275 19.69 10.90 25.36
N PRO A 276 19.83 10.55 26.65
CA PRO A 276 20.42 11.45 27.62
C PRO A 276 21.88 11.72 27.28
N GLU A 277 22.33 12.97 27.38
CA GLU A 277 23.70 13.38 27.05
C GLU A 277 24.76 12.64 27.88
N SER A 278 24.41 12.31 29.13
CA SER A 278 25.26 11.55 30.06
C SER A 278 25.32 10.05 29.75
N GLY A 279 24.57 9.56 28.76
CA GLY A 279 24.53 8.16 28.40
C GLY A 279 25.77 7.71 27.62
N PRO A 280 26.21 6.45 27.78
CA PRO A 280 27.41 5.94 27.10
C PRO A 280 27.29 5.96 25.56
N ASP A 281 26.06 5.89 25.04
CA ASP A 281 25.78 5.83 23.60
C ASP A 281 25.63 7.22 22.95
N PHE A 282 25.53 8.30 23.74
CA PHE A 282 25.17 9.62 23.22
C PHE A 282 26.17 10.11 22.17
N ALA A 283 27.46 10.08 22.48
CA ALA A 283 28.50 10.54 21.55
C ALA A 283 28.51 9.73 20.24
N ALA A 284 28.28 8.41 20.32
CA ALA A 284 28.23 7.54 19.14
C ALA A 284 26.98 7.82 18.30
N ARG A 285 25.81 7.95 18.93
CA ARG A 285 24.55 8.28 18.26
C ARG A 285 24.56 9.68 17.67
N THR A 286 25.18 10.65 18.31
CA THR A 286 25.37 12.01 17.77
C THR A 286 26.16 11.97 16.48
N ARG A 287 27.32 11.30 16.48
CA ARG A 287 28.15 11.15 15.26
C ARG A 287 27.40 10.42 14.15
N GLY A 288 26.73 9.30 14.49
CA GLY A 288 25.97 8.53 13.50
C GLY A 288 24.79 9.31 12.92
N THR A 289 24.06 10.06 13.76
CA THR A 289 22.92 10.90 13.33
C THR A 289 23.41 12.06 12.47
N ALA A 290 24.46 12.77 12.86
CA ALA A 290 25.05 13.83 12.06
C ALA A 290 25.55 13.31 10.70
N ALA A 291 26.18 12.13 10.68
CA ALA A 291 26.60 11.47 9.45
C ALA A 291 25.40 11.12 8.56
N LEU A 292 24.32 10.54 9.12
CA LEU A 292 23.12 10.22 8.36
C LEU A 292 22.49 11.47 7.73
N VAL A 293 22.24 12.51 8.54
CA VAL A 293 21.64 13.76 8.05
C VAL A 293 22.55 14.42 7.01
N GLY A 294 23.87 14.43 7.23
CA GLY A 294 24.84 14.94 6.25
C GLY A 294 24.80 14.20 4.91
N ARG A 295 24.65 12.86 4.91
CA ARG A 295 24.47 12.08 3.67
C ARG A 295 23.16 12.39 2.98
N ILE A 296 22.09 12.58 3.74
CA ILE A 296 20.79 12.97 3.19
C ILE A 296 20.88 14.36 2.54
N VAL A 297 21.50 15.32 3.20
CA VAL A 297 21.78 16.66 2.63
C VAL A 297 22.56 16.54 1.31
N GLN A 298 23.60 15.70 1.26
CA GLN A 298 24.37 15.47 0.05
C GLN A 298 23.50 14.96 -1.11
N VAL A 299 22.53 14.07 -0.84
CA VAL A 299 21.58 13.61 -1.87
C VAL A 299 20.71 14.77 -2.38
N PHE A 300 20.19 15.61 -1.47
CA PHE A 300 19.40 16.79 -1.85
C PHE A 300 20.20 17.81 -2.66
N GLU A 301 21.46 18.05 -2.30
CA GLU A 301 22.35 18.97 -3.02
C GLU A 301 22.68 18.45 -4.42
N LEU A 302 22.97 17.14 -4.57
CA LEU A 302 23.23 16.51 -5.86
C LEU A 302 22.01 16.56 -6.79
N ASP A 303 20.82 16.34 -6.25
CA ASP A 303 19.57 16.43 -6.99
C ASP A 303 19.22 17.87 -7.40
N ALA A 304 19.38 18.83 -6.48
CA ALA A 304 19.17 20.25 -6.76
C ALA A 304 20.15 20.80 -7.80
N ALA A 305 21.37 20.25 -7.88
CA ALA A 305 22.38 20.62 -8.87
C ALA A 305 22.10 20.08 -10.29
N SER A 306 21.14 19.16 -10.46
CA SER A 306 20.79 18.58 -11.77
C SER A 306 19.29 18.68 -12.09
N PRO A 307 18.71 19.89 -12.19
CA PRO A 307 17.32 20.07 -12.59
C PRO A 307 17.18 19.77 -14.09
N GLY A 308 16.81 18.53 -14.44
CA GLY A 308 16.60 18.12 -15.83
C GLY A 308 17.02 16.68 -16.11
N VAL A 309 17.54 16.42 -17.32
CA VAL A 309 18.06 15.10 -17.70
C VAL A 309 19.30 14.80 -16.86
N VAL A 310 19.15 13.89 -15.90
CA VAL A 310 20.23 13.43 -15.02
C VAL A 310 21.32 12.79 -15.88
N SER A 311 22.53 13.34 -15.86
CA SER A 311 23.66 12.72 -16.54
C SER A 311 23.95 11.34 -15.93
N PRO A 312 24.50 10.37 -16.69
CA PRO A 312 24.88 9.07 -16.13
C PRO A 312 25.81 9.17 -14.92
N GLU A 313 26.68 10.19 -14.90
CA GLU A 313 27.59 10.45 -13.79
C GLU A 313 26.85 10.96 -12.55
N THR A 314 25.91 11.91 -12.70
CA THR A 314 25.07 12.37 -11.59
C THR A 314 24.20 11.21 -11.06
N ALA A 315 23.65 10.38 -11.95
CA ALA A 315 22.85 9.23 -11.56
C ALA A 315 23.66 8.23 -10.73
N TRP A 316 24.91 7.95 -11.12
CA TRP A 316 25.82 7.10 -10.37
C TRP A 316 26.17 7.70 -9.00
N ARG A 317 26.48 8.99 -8.93
CA ARG A 317 26.76 9.68 -7.66
C ARG A 317 25.56 9.70 -6.71
N LEU A 318 24.36 9.90 -7.25
CA LEU A 318 23.11 9.80 -6.48
C LEU A 318 22.93 8.37 -5.96
N ASP A 319 23.17 7.36 -6.79
CA ASP A 319 23.05 5.95 -6.40
C ASP A 319 24.03 5.56 -5.28
N GLU A 320 25.27 6.05 -5.35
CA GLU A 320 26.29 5.88 -4.31
C GLU A 320 25.88 6.58 -3.02
N ALA A 321 25.45 7.86 -3.10
CA ALA A 321 24.99 8.62 -1.94
C ALA A 321 23.80 7.92 -1.26
N TYR A 322 22.88 7.34 -2.04
CA TYR A 322 21.79 6.50 -1.52
C TYR A 322 22.27 5.27 -0.77
N THR A 323 23.22 4.54 -1.34
CA THR A 323 23.80 3.35 -0.68
C THR A 323 24.42 3.72 0.67
N GLN A 324 25.05 4.89 0.75
CA GLN A 324 25.61 5.41 2.00
C GLN A 324 24.53 5.79 3.01
N VAL A 325 23.41 6.38 2.56
CA VAL A 325 22.24 6.63 3.43
C VAL A 325 21.66 5.33 3.96
N GLU A 326 21.46 4.32 3.12
CA GLU A 326 20.93 3.01 3.51
C GLU A 326 21.82 2.33 4.58
N ALA A 327 23.13 2.27 4.34
CA ALA A 327 24.08 1.69 5.27
C ALA A 327 24.10 2.45 6.61
N GLN A 328 24.06 3.78 6.57
CA GLN A 328 24.09 4.61 7.77
C GLN A 328 22.77 4.52 8.56
N ALA A 329 21.62 4.48 7.87
CA ALA A 329 20.31 4.29 8.47
C ALA A 329 20.22 2.93 9.17
N ALA A 330 20.64 1.86 8.50
CA ALA A 330 20.69 0.51 9.06
C ALA A 330 21.58 0.43 10.31
N SER A 331 22.74 1.11 10.31
CA SER A 331 23.65 1.14 11.47
C SER A 331 23.02 1.78 12.73
N LEU A 332 22.03 2.67 12.53
CA LEU A 332 21.28 3.34 13.58
C LEU A 332 19.97 2.63 13.94
N GLY A 333 19.62 1.55 13.23
CA GLY A 333 18.38 0.79 13.41
C GLY A 333 17.16 1.40 12.72
N TYR A 334 17.36 2.27 11.72
CA TYR A 334 16.28 2.81 10.89
C TYR A 334 16.08 1.97 9.63
N ALA A 335 14.83 1.91 9.14
CA ALA A 335 14.51 1.30 7.86
C ALA A 335 15.15 2.08 6.71
N ALA A 336 15.55 1.36 5.65
CA ALA A 336 16.12 1.95 4.46
C ALA A 336 15.07 2.82 3.72
N PRO A 337 15.43 4.02 3.26
CA PRO A 337 14.53 4.85 2.46
C PRO A 337 14.35 4.25 1.06
N LEU A 338 13.27 4.63 0.37
CA LEU A 338 13.06 4.26 -1.01
C LEU A 338 14.14 4.86 -1.90
N ARG A 339 14.73 3.99 -2.72
CA ARG A 339 15.62 4.41 -3.78
C ARG A 339 14.82 5.08 -4.92
N PRO A 340 15.27 6.21 -5.45
CA PRO A 340 14.79 6.70 -6.74
C PRO A 340 14.98 5.55 -7.72
N ARG A 341 13.96 5.21 -8.49
CA ARG A 341 14.23 4.42 -9.69
C ARG A 341 15.07 5.33 -10.56
N SER A 342 16.36 5.02 -10.66
CA SER A 342 17.18 5.47 -11.78
C SER A 342 16.33 5.25 -13.02
N ALA A 343 16.27 6.22 -13.91
CA ALA A 343 15.91 5.94 -15.30
C ALA A 343 17.00 5.03 -15.88
N SER A 344 17.14 3.81 -15.36
CA SER A 344 17.72 2.74 -16.12
C SER A 344 16.83 2.60 -17.34
N PRO A 345 17.43 2.57 -18.54
CA PRO A 345 16.65 2.20 -19.71
C PRO A 345 15.98 0.88 -19.34
N LEU A 346 14.69 0.75 -19.68
CA LEU A 346 14.01 -0.55 -19.70
C LEU A 346 15.06 -1.60 -20.09
N PRO A 347 15.18 -2.74 -19.37
CA PRO A 347 15.85 -3.87 -20.00
C PRO A 347 15.13 -4.02 -21.32
N GLN A 348 15.83 -3.69 -22.42
CA GLN A 348 15.36 -4.04 -23.73
C GLN A 348 15.11 -5.52 -23.59
N ALA A 349 13.84 -5.92 -23.66
CA ALA A 349 13.52 -7.30 -23.95
C ALA A 349 14.49 -7.68 -25.08
N PRO A 350 15.26 -8.77 -24.96
CA PRO A 350 16.16 -9.15 -26.03
C PRO A 350 15.33 -9.07 -27.29
N PHE A 351 15.72 -8.19 -28.21
CA PHE A 351 15.09 -8.11 -29.51
C PHE A 351 15.02 -9.55 -29.97
N LEU A 352 13.80 -10.06 -30.09
CA LEU A 352 13.57 -11.25 -30.89
C LEU A 352 14.09 -10.82 -32.24
N THR A 353 15.33 -11.23 -32.55
CA THR A 353 15.87 -11.19 -33.89
C THR A 353 14.73 -11.71 -34.76
N PRO A 354 14.24 -10.94 -35.75
CA PRO A 354 13.25 -11.48 -36.66
C PRO A 354 13.85 -12.77 -37.19
N VAL A 355 13.19 -13.89 -36.89
CA VAL A 355 13.52 -15.19 -37.44
C VAL A 355 13.53 -14.95 -38.94
N GLN A 356 14.72 -14.98 -39.54
CA GLN A 356 14.85 -15.04 -40.99
C GLN A 356 13.94 -16.17 -41.44
N PRO A 357 13.00 -15.96 -42.37
CA PRO A 357 12.32 -17.07 -42.99
C PRO A 357 13.41 -17.96 -43.58
N GLY A 358 13.52 -19.18 -43.08
CA GLY A 358 14.43 -20.17 -43.62
C GLY A 358 14.17 -20.34 -45.12
N PRO A 359 15.19 -20.68 -45.92
CA PRO A 359 15.00 -20.89 -47.34
C PRO A 359 13.92 -21.96 -47.54
N ALA A 360 12.97 -21.66 -48.42
CA ALA A 360 11.95 -22.61 -48.85
C ALA A 360 12.65 -23.88 -49.33
N LEU A 361 12.44 -24.98 -48.60
CA LEU A 361 12.74 -26.33 -49.06
C LEU A 361 11.78 -26.64 -50.22
N THR A 362 12.17 -26.23 -51.43
CA THR A 362 11.68 -26.83 -52.66
C THR A 362 12.40 -28.15 -52.85
N ASP A 363 11.89 -29.21 -52.23
CA ASP A 363 12.15 -30.57 -52.71
C ASP A 363 10.95 -31.01 -53.57
N PRO A 364 11.19 -31.44 -54.82
CA PRO A 364 10.15 -31.93 -55.69
C PRO A 364 9.68 -33.32 -55.22
N ILE A 365 8.37 -33.47 -55.07
CA ILE A 365 7.70 -34.76 -54.85
C ILE A 365 8.03 -35.68 -56.04
N PRO A 366 8.64 -36.85 -55.84
CA PRO A 366 8.79 -37.84 -56.90
C PRO A 366 7.41 -38.43 -57.22
N LYS A 367 7.01 -38.37 -58.50
CA LYS A 367 5.87 -39.12 -59.01
C LYS A 367 6.21 -40.61 -59.02
N GLU A 368 5.49 -41.41 -58.24
CA GLU A 368 5.42 -42.84 -58.49
C GLU A 368 4.51 -43.14 -59.70
N PRO A 369 4.83 -44.18 -60.48
CA PRO A 369 4.11 -44.54 -61.69
C PRO A 369 2.86 -45.36 -61.33
N HIS A 370 1.69 -44.93 -61.79
CA HIS A 370 0.56 -45.84 -61.91
C HIS A 370 0.67 -46.58 -63.25
N HIS A 371 0.86 -47.88 -63.11
CA HIS A 371 0.72 -48.89 -64.15
C HIS A 371 -0.71 -48.91 -64.72
N ASP A 372 -0.74 -48.99 -66.05
CA ASP A 372 -1.76 -49.51 -66.99
C ASP A 372 -3.22 -49.06 -66.90
#